data_AF-A0A6V7QYT9-F1
#
_entry.id   AF-A0A6V7QYT9-F1
#
_cell.length_a   1.000
_cell.length_b   1.000
_cell.length_c   1.000
_cell.angle_alpha   90.00
_cell.angle_beta   90.00
_cell.angle_gamma   90.00
#
_symmetry.space_group_name_H-M   'P 1'
#
loop_
_entity.id
_entity.type
_entity.pdbx_description
1 polymer ?
#
loop_
_entity_poly.entity_id
_entity_poly.type
_entity_poly.pdbx_seq_one_letter_code
_entity_poly.pdbx_strand_id
1 'polypeptide(L)'
;MKPYPALAYQLGILLVTKAVPGAAQFAAYRFGLSLRLLRNICLWKNILALPILEKLALEELLGGKLLPHLKSIISDIHDAITRTERIVASLSGVWAGPEVKSEPSQKLRPLVDFVAELGSKLERRHASGASEEETRGLARRLKNMLVALNEYDKARAILKTFQLKEAL
;
A
#
# COMPACT_ATOMS: atom_id res chain seq x y z
N MET A 1 17.40 -8.93 22.89
CA MET A 1 16.70 -8.71 21.61
C MET A 1 16.96 -7.27 21.16
N LYS A 2 17.70 -7.06 20.07
CA LYS A 2 17.86 -5.72 19.45
C LYS A 2 16.75 -5.53 18.41
N PRO A 3 15.84 -4.54 18.52
CA PRO A 3 14.81 -4.31 17.52
C PRO A 3 15.12 -3.06 16.70
N TYR A 4 16.16 -3.04 15.85
CA TYR A 4 16.44 -1.85 15.01
C TYR A 4 17.11 -2.13 13.64
N PRO A 5 16.45 -2.83 12.69
CA PRO A 5 16.83 -2.70 11.28
C PRO A 5 15.85 -1.87 10.45
N ALA A 6 14.54 -1.88 10.76
CA ALA A 6 13.53 -1.26 9.91
C ALA A 6 13.53 0.29 9.97
N LEU A 7 13.66 0.85 11.18
CA LEU A 7 13.67 2.30 11.39
C LEU A 7 14.92 2.99 10.82
N ALA A 8 16.09 2.32 10.88
CA ALA A 8 17.33 2.83 10.32
C ALA A 8 17.27 2.90 8.78
N TYR A 9 16.65 1.90 8.14
CA TYR A 9 16.44 1.91 6.68
C TYR A 9 15.44 3.01 6.26
N GLN A 10 14.38 3.20 7.06
CA GLN A 10 13.38 4.26 6.86
C GLN A 10 13.98 5.67 6.95
N LEU A 11 14.79 5.93 7.99
CA LEU A 11 15.48 7.21 8.17
C LEU A 11 16.52 7.46 7.07
N GLY A 12 17.23 6.42 6.63
CA GLY A 12 18.22 6.52 5.55
C GLY A 12 17.63 6.99 4.22
N ILE A 13 16.49 6.43 3.79
CA ILE A 13 15.84 6.80 2.52
C ILE A 13 15.27 8.24 2.59
N LEU A 14 14.67 8.62 3.72
CA LEU A 14 14.11 9.96 3.92
C LEU A 14 15.18 11.06 3.95
N LEU A 15 16.32 10.81 4.61
CA LEU A 15 17.45 11.74 4.65
C LEU A 15 18.10 11.91 3.27
N VAL A 16 18.30 10.82 2.54
CA VAL A 16 18.94 10.84 1.21
C VAL A 16 18.08 11.58 0.18
N THR A 17 16.76 11.38 0.18
CA THR A 17 15.87 12.04 -0.78
C THR A 17 15.75 13.55 -0.59
N LYS A 18 16.01 14.06 0.62
CA LYS A 18 16.08 15.51 0.90
C LYS A 18 17.46 16.10 0.72
N ALA A 19 18.52 15.31 0.91
CA ALA A 19 19.90 15.80 0.83
C ALA A 19 20.45 15.86 -0.60
N VAL A 20 19.98 14.99 -1.51
CA VAL A 20 20.53 14.87 -2.87
C VAL A 20 19.53 15.41 -3.90
N PRO A 21 19.90 16.45 -4.69
CA PRO A 21 19.07 16.94 -5.79
C PRO A 21 18.68 15.82 -6.76
N GLY A 22 17.39 15.75 -7.13
CA GLY A 22 16.88 14.74 -8.07
C GLY A 22 16.64 13.35 -7.48
N ALA A 23 17.02 13.07 -6.23
CA ALA A 23 16.78 11.75 -5.61
C ALA A 23 15.28 11.41 -5.50
N ALA A 24 14.42 12.39 -5.23
CA ALA A 24 12.97 12.19 -5.22
C ALA A 24 12.42 11.80 -6.61
N GLN A 25 12.93 12.40 -7.69
CA GLN A 25 12.54 12.09 -9.07
C GLN A 25 13.01 10.69 -9.46
N PHE A 26 14.25 10.35 -9.11
CA PHE A 26 14.79 9.02 -9.32
C PHE A 26 13.98 7.94 -8.57
N ALA A 27 13.64 8.19 -7.30
CA ALA A 27 12.79 7.30 -6.51
C ALA A 27 11.40 7.12 -7.14
N ALA A 28 10.78 8.21 -7.63
CA ALA A 28 9.51 8.14 -8.34
C ALA A 28 9.59 7.33 -9.64
N TYR A 29 10.66 7.51 -10.42
CA TYR A 29 10.92 6.72 -11.62
C TYR A 29 11.09 5.23 -11.31
N ARG A 30 11.90 4.91 -10.29
CA ARG A 30 12.12 3.53 -9.82
C ARG A 30 10.85 2.87 -9.30
N PHE A 31 9.99 3.63 -8.62
CA PHE A 31 8.67 3.16 -8.21
C PHE A 31 7.80 2.82 -9.42
N GLY A 32 7.77 3.68 -10.44
CA GLY A 32 7.02 3.45 -11.68
C GLY A 32 7.52 2.22 -12.47
N LEU A 33 8.83 1.98 -12.51
CA LEU A 33 9.39 0.74 -13.08
C LEU A 33 8.96 -0.49 -12.28
N SER A 34 9.02 -0.42 -10.95
CA SER A 34 8.67 -1.53 -10.07
C SER A 34 7.18 -1.88 -10.19
N LEU A 35 6.29 -0.89 -10.34
CA LEU A 35 4.87 -1.13 -10.61
C LEU A 35 4.62 -1.84 -11.94
N ARG A 36 5.31 -1.43 -13.02
CA ARG A 36 5.20 -2.10 -14.33
C ARG A 36 5.66 -3.55 -14.23
N LEU A 37 6.77 -3.80 -13.53
CA LEU A 37 7.26 -5.14 -13.30
C LEU A 37 6.24 -5.97 -12.48
N LEU A 38 5.65 -5.41 -11.43
CA LEU A 38 4.64 -6.09 -10.61
C LEU A 38 3.44 -6.54 -11.46
N ARG A 39 2.92 -5.62 -12.29
CA ARG A 39 1.83 -5.94 -13.22
C ARG A 39 2.23 -7.04 -14.20
N ASN A 40 3.46 -6.98 -14.75
CA ASN A 40 3.95 -8.01 -15.66
C ASN A 40 4.07 -9.37 -14.97
N ILE A 41 4.56 -9.44 -13.73
CA ILE A 41 4.60 -10.69 -12.96
C ILE A 41 3.19 -11.27 -12.77
N CYS A 42 2.19 -10.42 -12.50
CA CYS A 42 0.81 -10.84 -12.34
C CYS A 42 0.21 -11.49 -13.61
N LEU A 43 0.69 -11.13 -14.81
CA LEU A 43 0.24 -11.74 -16.07
C LEU A 43 0.65 -13.21 -16.22
N TRP A 44 1.63 -13.67 -15.45
CA TRP A 44 2.07 -15.07 -15.45
C TRP A 44 1.18 -15.98 -14.58
N LYS A 45 0.06 -15.45 -14.05
CA LYS A 45 -0.99 -16.26 -13.42
C LYS A 45 -1.41 -17.40 -14.36
N ASN A 46 -1.58 -18.59 -13.80
CA ASN A 46 -1.90 -19.85 -14.51
C ASN A 46 -0.79 -20.40 -15.42
N ILE A 47 0.37 -19.72 -15.53
CA ILE A 47 1.56 -20.23 -16.23
C ILE A 47 2.62 -20.64 -15.21
N LEU A 48 2.94 -19.74 -14.27
CA LEU A 48 3.85 -20.02 -13.17
C LEU A 48 3.08 -20.53 -11.95
N ALA A 49 3.71 -21.41 -11.18
CA ALA A 49 3.17 -21.88 -9.93
C ALA A 49 2.98 -20.71 -8.94
N LEU A 50 1.85 -20.69 -8.23
CA LEU A 50 1.49 -19.60 -7.31
C LEU A 50 2.59 -19.28 -6.28
N PRO A 51 3.27 -20.26 -5.64
CA PRO A 51 4.34 -19.95 -4.70
C PRO A 51 5.52 -19.18 -5.31
N ILE A 52 5.82 -19.42 -6.59
CA ILE A 52 6.87 -18.71 -7.34
C ILE A 52 6.42 -17.28 -7.60
N LEU A 53 5.16 -17.09 -8.04
CA LEU A 53 4.58 -15.76 -8.24
C LEU A 53 4.57 -14.95 -6.95
N GLU A 54 4.17 -15.55 -5.84
CA GLU A 54 4.15 -14.89 -4.55
C GLU A 54 5.54 -14.46 -4.09
N LYS A 55 6.55 -15.31 -4.27
CA LYS A 55 7.94 -14.96 -3.94
C LYS A 55 8.40 -13.74 -4.75
N LEU A 56 8.21 -13.76 -6.07
CA LEU A 56 8.66 -12.67 -6.95
C LEU A 56 7.86 -11.37 -6.70
N ALA A 57 6.53 -11.47 -6.66
CA ALA A 57 5.65 -10.29 -6.57
C ALA A 57 5.54 -9.75 -5.15
N LEU A 58 5.24 -10.60 -4.17
CA LEU A 58 4.85 -10.16 -2.83
C LEU A 58 6.07 -10.03 -1.90
N GLU A 59 7.01 -10.96 -1.95
CA GLU A 59 8.20 -10.90 -1.09
C GLU A 59 9.29 -9.99 -1.67
N GLU A 60 9.82 -10.32 -2.85
CA GLU A 60 11.00 -9.65 -3.40
C GLU A 60 10.70 -8.24 -3.88
N LEU A 61 9.60 -8.06 -4.62
CA LEU A 61 9.25 -6.78 -5.23
C LEU A 61 8.42 -5.89 -4.29
N LEU A 62 7.27 -6.38 -3.82
CA LEU A 62 6.39 -5.61 -2.95
C LEU A 62 7.03 -5.38 -1.58
N GLY A 63 7.36 -6.46 -0.87
CA GLY A 63 7.99 -6.41 0.45
C GLY A 63 9.40 -5.81 0.42
N GLY A 64 10.22 -6.22 -0.55
CA GLY A 64 11.63 -5.84 -0.62
C GLY A 64 11.89 -4.44 -1.20
N LYS A 65 11.00 -3.90 -2.05
CA LYS A 65 11.24 -2.62 -2.76
C LYS A 65 10.11 -1.61 -2.62
N LEU A 66 8.87 -1.99 -2.87
CA LEU A 66 7.75 -1.04 -2.93
C LEU A 66 7.31 -0.54 -1.54
N LEU A 67 7.12 -1.44 -0.58
CA LEU A 67 6.70 -1.06 0.78
C LEU A 67 7.72 -0.17 1.51
N PRO A 68 9.04 -0.44 1.46
CA PRO A 68 10.03 0.47 2.03
C PRO A 68 9.96 1.88 1.44
N HIS A 69 9.74 2.00 0.13
CA HIS A 69 9.53 3.29 -0.53
C HIS A 69 8.25 3.98 -0.03
N LEU A 70 7.13 3.27 0.04
CA LEU A 70 5.86 3.82 0.56
C LEU A 70 5.99 4.31 2.01
N LYS A 71 6.69 3.54 2.85
CA LYS A 71 7.00 3.92 4.24
C LYS A 71 7.85 5.18 4.34
N SER A 72 8.70 5.46 3.35
CA SER A 72 9.52 6.68 3.33
C SER A 72 8.69 7.94 3.01
N ILE A 73 7.62 7.79 2.22
CA ILE A 73 6.75 8.92 1.83
C ILE A 73 5.49 9.02 2.68
N ILE A 74 5.32 8.17 3.71
CA ILE A 74 4.08 8.09 4.48
C ILE A 74 3.68 9.42 5.13
N SER A 75 4.61 10.36 5.33
CA SER A 75 4.32 11.73 5.78
C SER A 75 3.44 12.51 4.80
N ASP A 76 3.60 12.28 3.50
CA ASP A 76 2.70 12.77 2.47
C ASP A 76 1.59 11.74 2.27
N ILE A 77 0.48 11.95 2.97
CA ILE A 77 -0.64 11.00 2.96
C ILE A 77 -1.30 10.88 1.58
N HIS A 78 -1.29 11.95 0.78
CA HIS A 78 -1.90 11.95 -0.55
C HIS A 78 -1.07 11.14 -1.53
N ASP A 79 0.25 11.36 -1.56
CA ASP A 79 1.15 10.57 -2.43
C ASP A 79 1.18 9.10 -1.97
N ALA A 80 1.26 8.85 -0.66
CA ALA A 80 1.26 7.50 -0.12
C ALA A 80 -0.02 6.72 -0.47
N ILE A 81 -1.21 7.31 -0.32
CA ILE A 81 -2.48 6.67 -0.71
C ILE A 81 -2.51 6.43 -2.22
N THR A 82 -2.18 7.44 -3.03
CA THR A 82 -2.21 7.34 -4.50
C THR A 82 -1.29 6.24 -5.02
N ARG A 83 -0.10 6.09 -4.44
CA ARG A 83 0.82 5.03 -4.83
C ARG A 83 0.39 3.65 -4.34
N THR A 84 -0.21 3.57 -3.16
CA THR A 84 -0.74 2.31 -2.61
C THR A 84 -1.89 1.80 -3.48
N GLU A 85 -2.78 2.67 -3.94
CA GLU A 85 -3.85 2.31 -4.89
C GLU A 85 -3.29 1.70 -6.18
N ARG A 86 -2.23 2.30 -6.73
CA ARG A 86 -1.57 1.78 -7.93
C ARG A 86 -0.96 0.40 -7.72
N ILE A 87 -0.47 0.10 -6.52
CA ILE A 87 -0.03 -1.25 -6.16
C ILE A 87 -1.23 -2.20 -6.13
N VAL A 88 -2.29 -1.87 -5.38
CA VAL A 88 -3.49 -2.71 -5.25
C VAL A 88 -4.10 -2.99 -6.62
N ALA A 89 -4.20 -1.98 -7.48
CA ALA A 89 -4.70 -2.12 -8.85
C ALA A 89 -3.82 -3.06 -9.71
N SER A 90 -2.50 -3.09 -9.48
CA SER A 90 -1.59 -3.98 -10.20
C SER A 90 -1.72 -5.45 -9.79
N LEU A 91 -2.25 -5.72 -8.60
CA LEU A 91 -2.50 -7.08 -8.07
C LEU A 91 -3.88 -7.64 -8.44
N SER A 92 -4.71 -6.83 -9.10
CA SER A 92 -6.09 -7.18 -9.45
C SER A 92 -6.14 -8.44 -10.32
N GLY A 93 -7.07 -9.35 -9.99
CA GLY A 93 -7.26 -10.62 -10.68
C GLY A 93 -6.28 -11.72 -10.23
N VAL A 94 -5.27 -11.42 -9.42
CA VAL A 94 -4.35 -12.43 -8.85
C VAL A 94 -4.50 -12.54 -7.34
N TRP A 95 -4.29 -11.42 -6.62
CA TRP A 95 -4.39 -11.36 -5.15
C TRP A 95 -5.33 -10.27 -4.65
N ALA A 96 -5.86 -9.45 -5.54
CA ALA A 96 -6.86 -8.43 -5.23
C ALA A 96 -8.04 -8.49 -6.21
N GLY A 97 -9.18 -7.94 -5.81
CA GLY A 97 -10.38 -7.83 -6.62
C GLY A 97 -11.40 -8.96 -6.40
N PRO A 98 -12.63 -8.77 -6.90
CA PRO A 98 -13.78 -9.64 -6.61
C PRO A 98 -13.66 -11.07 -7.17
N GLU A 99 -12.74 -11.28 -8.12
CA GLU A 99 -12.51 -12.60 -8.72
C GLU A 99 -11.66 -13.52 -7.83
N VAL A 100 -10.99 -12.98 -6.82
CA VAL A 100 -10.14 -13.74 -5.90
C VAL A 100 -11.01 -14.36 -4.81
N LYS A 101 -11.38 -15.62 -5.01
CA LYS A 101 -12.20 -16.41 -4.07
C LYS A 101 -11.39 -17.26 -3.09
N SER A 102 -10.08 -17.38 -3.31
CA SER A 102 -9.18 -18.14 -2.44
C SER A 102 -8.83 -17.36 -1.17
N GLU A 103 -8.37 -18.07 -0.14
CA GLU A 103 -7.84 -17.43 1.06
C GLU A 103 -6.75 -16.40 0.72
N PRO A 104 -6.73 -15.24 1.40
CA PRO A 104 -5.70 -14.23 1.19
C PRO A 104 -4.31 -14.80 1.44
N SER A 105 -3.37 -14.52 0.54
CA SER A 105 -1.97 -14.88 0.75
C SER A 105 -1.44 -14.19 2.02
N GLN A 106 -0.86 -14.96 2.94
CA GLN A 106 -0.22 -14.39 4.14
C GLN A 106 0.89 -13.38 3.79
N LYS A 107 1.49 -13.52 2.60
CA LYS A 107 2.53 -12.62 2.10
C LYS A 107 1.99 -11.25 1.66
N LEU A 108 0.67 -11.11 1.53
CA LEU A 108 -0.01 -9.84 1.26
C LEU A 108 -0.21 -9.00 2.53
N ARG A 109 -0.12 -9.63 3.71
CA ARG A 109 -0.37 -9.00 5.01
C ARG A 109 0.43 -7.71 5.25
N PRO A 110 1.72 -7.60 4.87
CA PRO A 110 2.46 -6.34 5.01
C PRO A 110 1.85 -5.16 4.24
N LEU A 111 1.19 -5.40 3.10
CA LEU A 111 0.47 -4.35 2.36
C LEU A 111 -0.81 -3.95 3.09
N VAL A 112 -1.56 -4.94 3.59
CA VAL A 112 -2.77 -4.68 4.37
C VAL A 112 -2.45 -3.87 5.64
N ASP A 113 -1.40 -4.26 6.35
CA ASP A 113 -0.94 -3.56 7.55
C ASP A 113 -0.52 -2.12 7.22
N PHE A 114 0.10 -1.90 6.06
CA PHE A 114 0.43 -0.56 5.59
C PHE A 114 -0.83 0.28 5.27
N VAL A 115 -1.87 -0.31 4.67
CA VAL A 115 -3.15 0.38 4.43
C VAL A 115 -3.82 0.76 5.76
N ALA A 116 -3.75 -0.11 6.77
CA ALA A 116 -4.25 0.19 8.12
C ALA A 116 -3.43 1.31 8.80
N GLU A 117 -2.11 1.35 8.58
CA GLU A 117 -1.23 2.42 9.05
C GLU A 117 -1.61 3.78 8.42
N LEU A 118 -1.91 3.80 7.12
CA LEU A 118 -2.44 4.99 6.44
C LEU A 118 -3.78 5.44 7.02
N GLY A 119 -4.69 4.50 7.34
CA GLY A 119 -5.96 4.80 8.01
C GLY A 119 -5.77 5.47 9.36
N SER A 120 -4.90 4.92 10.20
CA SER A 120 -4.56 5.49 11.51
C SER A 120 -3.94 6.88 11.37
N LYS A 121 -3.12 7.11 10.34
CA LYS A 121 -2.52 8.41 10.06
C LYS A 121 -3.54 9.44 9.58
N LEU A 122 -4.47 9.01 8.74
CA LEU A 122 -5.57 9.85 8.26
C LEU A 122 -6.47 10.28 9.42
N GLU A 123 -6.77 9.37 10.34
CA GLU A 123 -7.55 9.65 11.55
C GLU A 123 -6.89 10.71 12.43
N ARG A 124 -5.59 10.59 12.67
CA ARG A 124 -4.83 11.63 13.42
C ARG A 124 -4.83 12.97 12.70
N ARG A 125 -4.68 12.98 11.37
CA ARG A 125 -4.75 14.22 10.56
C ARG A 125 -6.14 14.86 10.65
N HIS A 126 -7.20 14.06 10.65
CA HIS A 126 -8.58 14.52 10.82
C HIS A 126 -8.78 15.16 12.19
N ALA A 127 -8.33 14.52 13.27
CA ALA A 127 -8.41 15.05 14.63
C ALA A 127 -7.67 16.39 14.80
N SER A 128 -6.65 16.66 13.98
CA SER A 128 -5.92 17.93 13.95
C SER A 128 -6.57 19.04 13.12
N GLY A 129 -7.82 18.87 12.67
CA GLY A 129 -8.60 19.93 11.99
C GLY A 129 -8.39 20.01 10.48
N ALA A 130 -7.98 18.91 9.82
CA ALA A 130 -7.95 18.86 8.36
C ALA A 130 -9.36 18.92 7.74
N SER A 131 -9.44 19.32 6.47
CA SER A 131 -10.72 19.37 5.74
C SER A 131 -11.48 18.05 5.81
N GLU A 132 -12.73 18.12 6.25
CA GLU A 132 -13.60 16.95 6.42
C GLU A 132 -13.85 16.26 5.07
N GLU A 133 -14.14 17.03 4.02
CA GLU A 133 -14.43 16.51 2.69
C GLU A 133 -13.21 15.80 2.08
N GLU A 134 -12.03 16.41 2.19
CA GLU A 134 -10.77 15.80 1.74
C GLU A 134 -10.48 14.51 2.50
N THR A 135 -10.62 14.53 3.82
CA THR A 135 -10.39 13.38 4.68
C THR A 135 -11.34 12.23 4.32
N ARG A 136 -12.63 12.51 4.13
CA ARG A 136 -13.61 11.50 3.73
C ARG A 136 -13.31 10.92 2.35
N GLY A 137 -12.84 11.75 1.41
CA GLY A 137 -12.37 11.30 0.10
C GLY A 137 -11.20 10.30 0.20
N LEU A 138 -10.21 10.60 1.05
CA LEU A 138 -9.09 9.69 1.32
C LEU A 138 -9.53 8.41 2.06
N ALA A 139 -10.44 8.52 3.02
CA ALA A 139 -10.97 7.38 3.77
C ALA A 139 -11.72 6.41 2.85
N ARG A 140 -12.50 6.92 1.90
CA ARG A 140 -13.17 6.10 0.88
C ARG A 140 -12.18 5.31 0.03
N ARG A 141 -11.07 5.94 -0.36
CA ARG A 141 -9.99 5.31 -1.13
C ARG A 141 -9.33 4.16 -0.34
N LEU A 142 -9.02 4.39 0.94
CA LEU A 142 -8.51 3.35 1.84
C LEU A 142 -9.50 2.18 2.00
N LYS A 143 -10.79 2.48 2.22
CA LYS A 143 -11.86 1.49 2.30
C LYS A 143 -11.93 0.63 1.03
N ASN A 144 -11.90 1.25 -0.15
CA ASN A 144 -11.97 0.53 -1.42
C ASN A 144 -10.75 -0.39 -1.62
N MET A 145 -9.55 0.04 -1.21
CA MET A 145 -8.37 -0.83 -1.22
C MET A 145 -8.54 -2.03 -0.29
N LEU A 146 -9.06 -1.84 0.93
CA LEU A 146 -9.31 -2.94 1.87
C LEU A 146 -10.35 -3.93 1.34
N VAL A 147 -11.42 -3.44 0.72
CA VAL A 147 -12.40 -4.30 0.03
C VAL A 147 -11.74 -5.09 -1.08
N ALA A 148 -10.92 -4.44 -1.92
CA ALA A 148 -10.19 -5.11 -2.99
C ALA A 148 -9.20 -6.15 -2.47
N LEU A 149 -8.68 -6.01 -1.25
CA LEU A 149 -7.79 -6.98 -0.59
C LEU A 149 -8.57 -8.04 0.23
N ASN A 150 -9.90 -8.09 0.12
CA ASN A 150 -10.79 -8.98 0.89
C ASN A 150 -10.74 -8.76 2.42
N GLU A 151 -10.35 -7.57 2.87
CA GLU A 151 -10.21 -7.19 4.28
C GLU A 151 -11.43 -6.42 4.78
N TYR A 152 -12.60 -7.07 4.72
CA TYR A 152 -13.91 -6.46 4.98
C TYR A 152 -14.06 -5.88 6.39
N ASP A 153 -13.51 -6.52 7.41
CA ASP A 153 -13.61 -6.02 8.79
C ASP A 153 -12.83 -4.71 8.98
N LYS A 154 -11.66 -4.60 8.36
CA LYS A 154 -10.88 -3.36 8.33
C LYS A 154 -11.59 -2.29 7.51
N ALA A 155 -12.21 -2.67 6.39
CA ALA A 155 -13.02 -1.75 5.58
C ALA A 155 -14.22 -1.18 6.37
N ARG A 156 -14.92 -2.03 7.14
CA ARG A 156 -16.00 -1.62 8.05
C ARG A 156 -15.52 -0.68 9.13
N ALA A 157 -14.34 -0.93 9.70
CA ALA A 157 -13.73 -0.04 10.68
C ALA A 157 -13.53 1.37 10.09
N ILE A 158 -13.02 1.49 8.86
CA ILE A 158 -12.88 2.79 8.17
C ILE A 158 -14.24 3.46 7.96
N LEU A 159 -15.27 2.72 7.51
CA LEU A 159 -16.62 3.28 7.34
C LEU A 159 -17.14 3.88 8.66
N LYS A 160 -16.95 3.17 9.78
CA LYS A 160 -17.38 3.61 11.10
C LYS A 160 -16.60 4.82 11.59
N THR A 161 -15.27 4.81 11.50
CA THR A 161 -14.40 5.89 11.98
C THR A 161 -14.66 7.21 11.26
N PHE A 162 -14.90 7.16 9.94
CA PHE A 162 -15.10 8.36 9.11
C PHE A 162 -16.58 8.63 8.76
N GLN A 163 -17.52 7.93 9.41
CA GLN A 163 -18.97 8.07 9.23
C GLN A 163 -19.42 8.06 7.74
N LEU A 164 -18.86 7.12 6.97
CA LEU A 164 -19.16 6.97 5.56
C LEU A 164 -20.44 6.14 5.38
N LYS A 165 -21.45 6.70 4.70
CA LYS A 165 -22.76 6.05 4.42
C LYS A 165 -22.71 5.21 3.14
N GLU A 166 -21.79 4.26 3.06
CA GLU A 166 -21.56 3.45 1.85
C GLU A 166 -21.62 1.95 2.16
N ALA A 167 -22.06 1.16 1.18
CA ALA A 167 -21.95 -0.30 1.23
C ALA A 167 -20.50 -0.76 0.95
N LEU A 168 -20.22 -2.00 1.33
CA LEU A 168 -18.97 -2.71 1.02
C LEU A 168 -19.04 -3.35 -0.36
#